data_AF-A0A4R8SBW8-F1
#
_entry.id   AF-A0A4R8SBW8-F1
#
_cell.length_a   1.000
_cell.length_b   1.000
_cell.length_c   1.000
_cell.angle_alpha   90.00
_cell.angle_beta   90.00
_cell.angle_gamma   90.00
#
_symmetry.space_group_name_H-M   'P 1'
#
loop_
_entity.id
_entity.type
_entity.pdbx_description
1 polymer ?
#
loop_
_entity_poly.entity_id
_entity_poly.type
_entity_poly.pdbx_seq_one_letter_code
_entity_poly.pdbx_strand_id
1 'polypeptide(L)'
;MSAEEALSEALGRLWTEPEDDRDAADWKALPSRLLDALKANGFAVVELPIQRIDAYGDVVVGVDLADDTPSAKQAKIRIEDRGYGPELFTTCVPNPLRAVDGVAYAASILSATAAAERDSEGI
;
A
#
# COMPACT_ATOMS: atom_id res chain seq x y z
N MET A 1 -16.47 -6.61 -23.08
CA MET A 1 -16.32 -6.17 -21.69
C MET A 1 -15.04 -5.37 -21.61
N SER A 2 -15.14 -4.09 -21.32
CA SER A 2 -14.00 -3.22 -21.09
C SER A 2 -13.29 -3.60 -19.79
N ALA A 3 -12.05 -3.16 -19.62
CA ALA A 3 -11.28 -3.43 -18.42
C ALA A 3 -11.84 -2.69 -17.19
N GLU A 4 -12.59 -1.61 -17.40
CA GLU A 4 -13.33 -0.85 -16.38
C GLU A 4 -14.60 -1.60 -15.93
N GLU A 5 -15.34 -2.18 -16.89
CA GLU A 5 -16.50 -3.03 -16.59
C GLU A 5 -16.10 -4.26 -15.78
N ALA A 6 -14.97 -4.90 -16.14
CA ALA A 6 -14.44 -6.05 -15.42
C ALA A 6 -14.01 -5.70 -13.98
N LEU A 7 -13.44 -4.51 -13.76
CA LEU A 7 -13.06 -4.03 -12.43
C LEU A 7 -14.30 -3.73 -11.57
N SER A 8 -15.30 -3.03 -12.14
CA SER A 8 -16.56 -2.72 -11.46
C SER A 8 -17.32 -3.99 -11.08
N GLU A 9 -17.36 -4.99 -11.96
CA GLU A 9 -18.00 -6.28 -11.69
C GLU A 9 -17.26 -7.04 -10.59
N ALA A 10 -15.92 -7.10 -10.65
CA ALA A 10 -15.12 -7.76 -9.64
C ALA A 10 -15.28 -7.11 -8.25
N LEU A 11 -15.30 -5.77 -8.18
CA LEU A 11 -15.53 -5.05 -6.92
C LEU A 11 -16.96 -5.22 -6.39
N GLY A 12 -17.97 -5.14 -7.27
CA GLY A 12 -19.37 -5.35 -6.87
C GLY A 12 -19.59 -6.75 -6.31
N ARG A 13 -18.96 -7.76 -6.92
CA ARG A 13 -18.97 -9.12 -6.40
C ARG A 13 -18.26 -9.19 -5.06
N LEU A 14 -17.03 -8.68 -4.90
CA LEU A 14 -16.27 -8.76 -3.63
C LEU A 14 -17.04 -8.30 -2.37
N TRP A 15 -18.01 -7.40 -2.51
CA TRP A 15 -18.85 -6.89 -1.41
C TRP A 15 -20.17 -7.65 -1.17
N THR A 16 -20.48 -8.67 -1.97
CA THR A 16 -21.75 -9.41 -1.93
C THR A 16 -21.50 -10.87 -1.55
N GLU A 17 -22.04 -11.37 -0.44
CA GLU A 17 -21.85 -12.79 -0.06
C GLU A 17 -22.29 -13.77 -1.17
N PRO A 18 -21.59 -14.89 -1.38
CA PRO A 18 -21.94 -15.86 -2.41
C PRO A 18 -23.30 -16.50 -2.14
N GLU A 19 -24.20 -16.49 -3.14
CA GLU A 19 -25.58 -16.97 -2.99
C GLU A 19 -25.71 -18.51 -3.21
N ASP A 20 -24.81 -19.13 -3.98
CA ASP A 20 -24.78 -20.59 -4.20
C ASP A 20 -23.36 -21.22 -4.23
N ASP A 21 -23.30 -22.55 -4.34
CA ASP A 21 -22.03 -23.31 -4.37
C ASP A 21 -21.16 -23.03 -5.61
N ARG A 22 -21.75 -22.58 -6.72
CA ARG A 22 -21.02 -22.17 -7.93
C ARG A 22 -20.44 -20.78 -7.75
N ASP A 23 -21.19 -19.87 -7.14
CA ASP A 23 -20.74 -18.55 -6.75
C ASP A 23 -19.60 -18.62 -5.73
N ALA A 24 -19.58 -19.63 -4.83
CA ALA A 24 -18.48 -19.86 -3.91
C ALA A 24 -17.15 -20.23 -4.59
N ALA A 25 -17.19 -20.89 -5.74
CA ALA A 25 -15.99 -21.21 -6.52
C ALA A 25 -15.45 -19.98 -7.27
N ASP A 26 -16.35 -19.18 -7.86
CA ASP A 26 -15.99 -17.89 -8.46
C ASP A 26 -15.51 -16.88 -7.40
N TRP A 27 -16.07 -16.93 -6.19
CA TRP A 27 -15.61 -16.17 -5.02
C TRP A 27 -14.15 -16.43 -4.66
N LYS A 28 -13.73 -17.70 -4.73
CA LYS A 28 -12.33 -18.06 -4.47
C LYS A 28 -11.38 -17.56 -5.55
N ALA A 29 -11.85 -17.39 -6.78
CA ALA A 29 -11.06 -16.91 -7.91
C ALA A 29 -11.07 -15.37 -8.07
N LEU A 30 -11.93 -14.67 -7.33
CA LEU A 30 -12.12 -13.23 -7.39
C LEU A 30 -10.84 -12.41 -7.09
N PRO A 31 -10.03 -12.74 -6.08
CA PRO A 31 -8.79 -12.02 -5.81
C PRO A 31 -7.81 -12.02 -7.00
N SER A 32 -7.66 -13.17 -7.67
CA SER A 32 -6.83 -13.27 -8.87
C SER A 32 -7.40 -12.49 -10.05
N ARG A 33 -8.72 -12.56 -10.29
CA ARG A 33 -9.39 -11.80 -11.37
C ARG A 33 -9.28 -10.29 -11.16
N LEU A 34 -9.41 -9.84 -9.91
CA LEU A 34 -9.24 -8.44 -9.54
C LEU A 34 -7.80 -7.98 -9.78
N LEU A 35 -6.81 -8.77 -9.36
CA LEU A 35 -5.40 -8.47 -9.61
C LEU A 35 -5.09 -8.36 -11.11
N ASP A 36 -5.62 -9.27 -11.92
CA ASP A 36 -5.43 -9.24 -13.38
C ASP A 36 -6.11 -8.03 -14.02
N ALA A 37 -7.32 -7.68 -13.57
CA ALA A 37 -8.03 -6.48 -14.04
C ALA A 37 -7.28 -5.19 -13.67
N LEU A 38 -6.74 -5.09 -12.45
CA LEU A 38 -5.93 -3.95 -12.01
C LEU A 38 -4.69 -3.80 -12.88
N LYS A 39 -3.93 -4.89 -13.10
CA LYS A 39 -2.74 -4.89 -13.97
C LYS A 39 -3.08 -4.50 -15.41
N ALA A 40 -4.19 -5.01 -15.96
CA ALA A 40 -4.63 -4.69 -17.33
C ALA A 40 -4.99 -3.21 -17.52
N ASN A 41 -5.39 -2.51 -16.45
CA ASN A 41 -5.67 -1.08 -16.45
C ASN A 41 -4.46 -0.21 -16.04
N GLY A 42 -3.25 -0.79 -15.96
CA GLY A 42 -2.05 -0.06 -15.60
C GLY A 42 -1.91 0.26 -14.10
N PHE A 43 -2.72 -0.36 -13.24
CA PHE A 43 -2.56 -0.26 -11.80
C PHE A 43 -1.54 -1.29 -11.31
N ALA A 44 -0.70 -0.87 -10.37
CA ALA A 44 0.19 -1.76 -9.62
C ALA A 44 -0.44 -2.06 -8.25
N VAL A 45 -0.52 -3.33 -7.89
CA VAL A 45 -0.85 -3.74 -6.52
C VAL A 45 0.44 -3.80 -5.72
N VAL A 46 0.48 -3.03 -4.63
CA VAL A 46 1.64 -2.92 -3.76
C VAL A 46 1.16 -3.26 -2.35
N GLU A 47 1.89 -4.15 -1.69
CA GLU A 47 1.66 -4.36 -0.26
C GLU A 47 2.06 -3.10 0.50
N LEU A 48 1.16 -2.61 1.36
CA LEU A 48 1.48 -1.48 2.20
C LEU A 48 2.58 -1.89 3.19
N PRO A 49 3.66 -1.10 3.30
CA PRO A 49 4.74 -1.44 4.20
C PRO A 49 4.30 -1.34 5.66
N ILE A 50 4.84 -2.23 6.49
CA ILE A 50 4.56 -2.28 7.92
C ILE A 50 5.18 -1.06 8.61
N GLN A 51 4.34 -0.32 9.33
CA GLN A 51 4.77 0.77 10.19
C GLN A 51 5.32 0.24 11.51
N ARG A 52 6.33 0.92 12.05
CA ARG A 52 6.91 0.62 13.36
C ARG A 52 7.11 1.90 14.13
N ILE A 53 7.11 1.82 15.45
CA ILE A 53 7.51 2.94 16.30
C ILE A 53 8.98 2.73 16.67
N ASP A 54 9.82 3.74 16.48
CA ASP A 54 11.22 3.69 16.84
C ASP A 54 11.47 4.02 18.33
N ALA A 55 12.73 4.02 18.75
CA ALA A 55 13.10 4.29 20.14
C ALA A 55 12.79 5.72 20.62
N TYR A 56 12.49 6.64 19.70
CA TYR A 56 12.18 8.03 19.97
C TYR A 56 10.67 8.31 19.94
N GLY A 57 9.85 7.28 19.66
CA GLY A 57 8.39 7.40 19.57
C GLY A 57 7.90 7.80 18.18
N ASP A 58 8.79 7.82 17.18
CA ASP A 58 8.44 8.23 15.84
C ASP A 58 7.93 7.04 15.00
N VAL A 59 6.90 7.30 14.18
CA VAL A 59 6.40 6.30 13.23
C VAL A 59 7.36 6.22 12.05
N VAL A 60 7.90 5.03 11.82
CA VAL A 60 8.85 4.74 10.76
C VAL A 60 8.36 3.64 9.84
N VAL A 61 8.60 3.84 8.55
CA VAL A 61 8.33 2.87 7.49
C VAL A 61 9.64 2.48 6.84
N GLY A 62 9.89 1.17 6.80
CA GLY A 62 10.99 0.61 6.02
C GLY A 62 10.59 0.50 4.55
N VAL A 63 11.36 1.11 3.68
CA VAL A 63 11.20 1.00 2.22
C VAL A 63 12.35 0.19 1.66
N ASP A 64 12.04 -0.96 1.10
CA ASP A 64 13.03 -1.73 0.34
C ASP A 64 13.45 -0.92 -0.89
N LEU A 65 14.76 -0.68 -1.00
CA LEU A 65 15.35 0.05 -2.11
C LEU A 65 15.72 -0.90 -3.24
N ALA A 66 15.68 -0.42 -4.47
CA ALA A 66 16.16 -1.16 -5.64
C ALA A 66 17.71 -1.34 -5.67
N ASP A 67 18.42 -0.96 -4.61
CA ASP A 67 19.87 -1.06 -4.51
C ASP A 67 20.30 -2.45 -4.01
N ASP A 68 21.17 -3.12 -4.76
CA ASP A 68 21.69 -4.46 -4.45
C ASP A 68 22.83 -4.44 -3.42
N THR A 69 23.30 -3.28 -2.98
CA THR A 69 24.40 -3.22 -2.02
C THR A 69 23.95 -3.70 -0.62
N PRO A 70 24.76 -4.53 0.07
CA PRO A 70 24.43 -5.09 1.39
C PRO A 70 24.12 -4.02 2.46
N SER A 71 24.63 -2.81 2.27
CA SER A 71 24.51 -1.66 3.17
C SER A 71 23.28 -0.77 2.86
N ALA A 72 22.60 -1.00 1.73
CA ALA A 72 21.62 -0.06 1.17
C ALA A 72 20.26 -0.67 0.85
N LYS A 73 19.89 -1.78 1.50
CA LYS A 73 18.63 -2.46 1.17
C LYS A 73 17.38 -1.71 1.60
N GLN A 74 17.49 -0.76 2.53
CA GLN A 74 16.32 -0.09 3.10
C GLN A 74 16.54 1.41 3.35
N ALA A 75 15.54 2.22 2.96
CA ALA A 75 15.35 3.59 3.39
C ALA A 75 14.37 3.65 4.57
N LYS A 76 14.54 4.64 5.45
CA LYS A 76 13.61 4.93 6.54
C LYS A 76 12.84 6.21 6.25
N ILE A 77 11.53 6.08 6.14
CA ILE A 77 10.62 7.22 6.07
C ILE A 77 10.04 7.42 7.47
N ARG A 78 10.28 8.60 8.04
CA ARG A 78 9.73 9.03 9.30
C ARG A 78 8.47 9.84 9.03
N ILE A 79 7.41 9.56 9.77
CA ILE A 79 6.13 10.25 9.67
C ILE A 79 5.95 11.04 10.96
N GLU A 80 5.81 12.35 10.85
CA GLU A 80 5.52 13.23 11.98
C GLU A 80 4.19 13.94 11.73
N ASP A 81 3.32 14.00 12.73
CA ASP A 81 2.20 14.93 12.71
C ASP A 81 2.58 16.20 13.45
N ARG A 82 2.62 17.33 12.73
CA ARG A 82 2.95 18.66 13.29
C ARG A 82 1.71 19.53 13.55
N GLY A 83 0.52 18.93 13.57
CA GLY A 83 -0.74 19.63 13.83
C GLY A 83 -1.41 20.20 12.58
N TYR A 84 -0.87 19.90 11.39
CA TYR A 84 -1.49 20.22 10.09
C TYR A 84 -1.64 18.97 9.21
N GLY A 85 -1.46 17.78 9.80
CA GLY A 85 -1.46 16.49 9.12
C GLY A 85 -0.08 15.84 9.07
N PRO A 86 0.00 14.59 8.57
CA PRO A 86 1.24 13.83 8.53
C PRO A 86 2.23 14.44 7.52
N GLU A 87 3.40 14.84 8.01
CA GLU A 87 4.59 15.19 7.24
C GLU A 87 5.55 14.01 7.14
N LEU A 88 6.14 13.82 5.96
CA LEU A 88 7.09 12.73 5.70
C LEU A 88 8.52 13.28 5.65
N PHE A 89 9.37 12.73 6.51
CA PHE A 89 10.80 12.98 6.54
C PHE A 89 11.55 11.77 6.03
N THR A 90 12.25 11.93 4.91
CA THR A 90 13.11 10.89 4.35
C THR A 90 14.46 10.91 5.08
N THR A 91 14.63 10.00 6.03
CA THR A 91 15.92 9.79 6.72
C THR A 91 16.80 8.85 5.91
N CYS A 92 17.06 9.24 4.66
CA CYS A 92 17.70 8.43 3.63
C CYS A 92 19.22 8.69 3.54
N VAL A 93 19.90 8.92 4.67
CA VAL A 93 21.36 9.11 4.68
C VAL A 93 22.00 7.84 5.24
N PRO A 94 22.90 7.15 4.48
CA PRO A 94 23.51 7.55 3.22
C PRO A 94 22.77 7.13 1.92
N ASN A 95 21.59 6.50 1.99
CA ASN A 95 20.94 5.85 0.84
C ASN A 95 19.71 6.64 0.31
N PRO A 96 19.88 7.60 -0.61
CA PRO A 96 18.78 8.43 -1.12
C PRO A 96 17.77 7.60 -1.93
N LEU A 97 16.48 7.89 -1.77
CA LEU A 97 15.42 7.35 -2.62
C LEU A 97 15.65 7.77 -4.07
N ARG A 98 15.60 6.81 -4.99
CA ARG A 98 15.69 7.04 -6.43
C ARG A 98 14.30 7.08 -7.04
N ALA A 99 14.19 7.61 -8.25
CA ALA A 99 12.92 7.64 -8.99
C ALA A 99 12.29 6.24 -9.16
N VAL A 100 13.12 5.20 -9.25
CA VAL A 100 12.69 3.79 -9.33
C VAL A 100 12.04 3.29 -8.03
N ASP A 101 12.33 3.90 -6.88
CA ASP A 101 11.75 3.57 -5.58
C ASP A 101 10.42 4.30 -5.34
N GLY A 102 9.94 5.07 -6.32
CA GLY A 102 8.75 5.93 -6.19
C GLY A 102 7.47 5.18 -5.84
N VAL A 103 7.34 3.91 -6.26
CA VAL A 103 6.20 3.06 -5.92
C VAL A 103 6.20 2.72 -4.43
N ALA A 104 7.35 2.36 -3.88
CA ALA A 104 7.48 2.03 -2.46
C ALA A 104 7.36 3.27 -1.57
N TYR A 105 7.83 4.42 -2.06
CA TYR A 105 7.57 5.72 -1.44
C TYR A 105 6.07 6.04 -1.38
N ALA A 106 5.35 5.90 -2.50
CA ALA A 106 3.91 6.13 -2.55
C ALA A 106 3.13 5.18 -1.63
N ALA A 107 3.51 3.91 -1.57
CA ALA A 107 2.92 2.93 -0.65
C ALA A 107 3.14 3.32 0.82
N SER A 108 4.28 3.92 1.14
CA SER A 108 4.58 4.41 2.50
C SER A 108 3.69 5.60 2.88
N ILE A 109 3.42 6.50 1.94
CA ILE A 109 2.47 7.61 2.15
C ILE A 109 1.07 7.06 2.42
N LEU A 110 0.59 6.14 1.58
CA LEU A 110 -0.74 5.55 1.73
C LEU A 110 -0.89 4.81 3.07
N SER A 111 0.16 4.09 3.50
CA SER A 111 0.19 3.45 4.80
C SER A 111 0.06 4.49 5.93
N ALA A 112 0.84 5.57 5.88
CA ALA A 112 0.80 6.65 6.87
C ALA A 112 -0.60 7.28 7.01
N THR A 113 -1.22 7.64 5.89
CA THR A 113 -2.56 8.24 5.86
C THR A 113 -3.60 7.28 6.43
N ALA A 114 -3.57 6.00 6.05
CA ALA A 114 -4.52 5.00 6.55
C ALA A 114 -4.40 4.78 8.07
N ALA A 115 -3.20 4.93 8.65
CA ALA A 115 -3.03 4.87 10.10
C ALA A 115 -3.61 6.10 10.79
N ALA A 116 -3.37 7.30 10.26
CA ALA A 116 -3.92 8.54 10.80
C ALA A 116 -5.46 8.56 10.77
N GLU A 117 -6.09 8.03 9.72
CA GLU A 117 -7.56 7.93 9.62
C GLU A 117 -8.13 6.98 10.67
N ARG A 118 -7.49 5.82 10.93
CA ARG A 118 -7.93 4.88 11.97
C ARG A 118 -7.89 5.45 13.37
N ASP A 119 -6.86 6.25 13.68
CA ASP A 119 -6.74 6.92 14.97
C ASP A 119 -7.79 8.05 15.11
N SER A 120 -8.25 8.62 13.99
CA SER A 120 -9.31 9.64 13.94
C SER A 120 -10.72 9.05 14.12
N GLU A 121 -10.95 7.81 13.69
CA GLU A 121 -12.22 7.08 13.87
C GLU A 121 -12.36 6.43 15.27
N GLY A 122 -11.30 6.45 16.09
CA GLY A 122 -11.28 5.93 17.45
C GLY A 122 -11.83 6.87 18.54
N ILE A 123 -12.58 7.91 18.18
CA ILE A 123 -13.21 8.89 19.09
C ILE A 123 -14.73 8.74 19.08
#